data_AF-A0A6I2U4J9-F1
#
_entry.id   AF-A0A6I2U4J9-F1
#
_cell.length_a   1.000
_cell.length_b   1.000
_cell.length_c   1.000
_cell.angle_alpha   90.00
_cell.angle_beta   90.00
_cell.angle_gamma   90.00
#
_symmetry.space_group_name_H-M   'P 1'
#
loop_
_entity.id
_entity.type
_entity.pdbx_description
1 polymer ?
#
loop_
_entity_poly.entity_id
_entity_poly.type
_entity_poly.pdbx_seq_one_letter_code
_entity_poly.pdbx_strand_id
1 'polypeptide(L)'
;MKDQQAYMGTVKEMIEKLNSILDENINEDERINLSQSLLSEIFASPQAKVKTMDSTGKTVVSTETAEDFMLRLATMKPHKKIVGMSYKKTNGENFKLTELTVKIKQL
;
A
#
# COMPACT_ATOMS: atom_id res chain seq x y z
N MET A 1 7.80 24.15 -1.37
CA MET A 1 8.42 23.57 -0.17
C MET A 1 7.39 22.98 0.81
N LYS A 2 6.31 23.69 1.18
CA LYS A 2 5.24 23.14 2.05
C LYS A 2 4.54 21.90 1.47
N ASP A 3 4.25 21.88 0.17
CA ASP A 3 3.55 20.75 -0.47
C ASP A 3 4.39 19.47 -0.56
N GLN A 4 5.72 19.59 -0.69
CA GLN A 4 6.63 18.44 -0.67
C GLN A 4 6.74 17.81 0.72
N GLN A 5 6.65 18.62 1.79
CA GLN A 5 6.73 18.15 3.17
C GLN A 5 5.44 17.45 3.61
N ALA A 6 4.28 18.00 3.22
CA ALA A 6 2.98 17.33 3.38
C ALA A 6 2.89 16.03 2.55
N TYR A 7 3.44 16.04 1.33
CA TYR A 7 3.56 14.85 0.48
C TYR A 7 4.42 13.75 1.12
N MET A 8 5.59 14.08 1.65
CA MET A 8 6.47 13.10 2.31
C MET A 8 5.88 12.56 3.62
N GLY A 9 5.16 13.39 4.40
CA GLY A 9 4.41 12.94 5.58
C GLY A 9 3.35 11.90 5.22
N THR A 10 2.53 12.21 4.21
CA THR A 10 1.46 11.31 3.73
C THR A 10 2.02 9.98 3.22
N VAL A 11 3.15 10.00 2.49
CA VAL A 11 3.80 8.78 1.98
C VAL A 11 4.33 7.91 3.13
N LYS A 12 5.01 8.51 4.11
CA LYS A 12 5.58 7.78 5.24
C LYS A 12 4.48 7.11 6.07
N GLU A 13 3.42 7.86 6.39
CA GLU A 13 2.26 7.34 7.14
C GLU A 13 1.57 6.20 6.38
N MET A 14 1.43 6.30 5.05
CA MET A 14 0.87 5.23 4.24
C MET A 14 1.74 3.98 4.21
N ILE A 15 3.06 4.14 4.12
CA ILE A 15 4.01 3.02 4.21
C ILE A 15 3.88 2.34 5.58
N GLU A 16 3.76 3.11 6.66
CA GLU A 16 3.58 2.57 8.02
C GLU A 16 2.25 1.80 8.14
N LYS A 17 1.13 2.37 7.67
CA LYS A 17 -0.18 1.69 7.65
C LYS A 17 -0.19 0.41 6.83
N LEU A 18 0.46 0.40 5.67
CA LEU A 18 0.51 -0.83 4.86
C LEU A 18 1.46 -1.86 5.46
N ASN A 19 2.55 -1.43 6.10
CA ASN A 19 3.47 -2.35 6.78
C ASN A 19 2.88 -2.92 8.08
N SER A 20 1.90 -2.30 8.74
CA SER A 20 1.23 -2.91 9.89
C SER A 20 0.41 -4.15 9.50
N ILE A 21 -0.06 -4.25 8.25
CA ILE A 21 -0.66 -5.48 7.71
C ILE A 21 0.38 -6.61 7.60
N LEU A 22 1.68 -6.28 7.54
CA LEU A 22 2.78 -7.24 7.46
C LEU A 22 3.40 -7.55 8.84
N ASP A 23 2.84 -7.03 9.93
CA ASP A 23 3.34 -7.28 11.27
C ASP A 23 3.12 -8.76 11.63
N GLU A 24 4.22 -9.46 11.92
CA GLU A 24 4.23 -10.89 12.26
C GLU A 24 3.76 -11.17 13.68
N ASN A 25 3.61 -10.14 14.51
CA ASN A 25 3.13 -10.26 15.88
C ASN A 25 1.60 -10.32 15.97
N ILE A 26 0.88 -10.03 14.88
CA ILE A 26 -0.58 -10.18 14.79
C ILE A 26 -0.95 -11.39 13.93
N ASN A 27 -2.07 -12.04 14.26
CA ASN A 27 -2.47 -13.26 13.57
C ASN A 27 -3.05 -12.99 12.17
N GLU A 28 -3.19 -14.03 11.35
CA GLU A 28 -3.65 -13.89 9.95
C GLU A 28 -5.05 -13.29 9.83
N ASP A 29 -5.98 -13.67 10.70
CA ASP A 29 -7.35 -13.13 10.69
C ASP A 29 -7.37 -11.61 11.02
N GLU A 30 -6.56 -11.19 11.99
CA GLU A 30 -6.37 -9.77 12.33
C GLU A 30 -5.75 -8.99 11.16
N ARG A 31 -4.78 -9.58 10.46
CA ARG A 31 -4.16 -8.98 9.27
C ARG A 31 -5.19 -8.82 8.14
N ILE A 32 -6.05 -9.81 7.91
CA ILE A 32 -7.11 -9.75 6.91
C ILE A 32 -8.12 -8.65 7.27
N ASN A 33 -8.59 -8.60 8.52
CA ASN A 33 -9.52 -7.57 8.99
C ASN A 33 -8.92 -6.16 8.85
N LEU A 34 -7.66 -5.99 9.24
CA LEU A 34 -6.93 -4.73 9.09
C LEU A 34 -6.81 -4.33 7.61
N SER A 35 -6.51 -5.28 6.73
CA SER A 35 -6.41 -5.03 5.29
C SER A 35 -7.72 -4.51 4.69
N GLN A 36 -8.86 -5.07 5.11
CA GLN A 36 -10.18 -4.64 4.66
C GLN A 36 -10.56 -3.25 5.19
N SER A 37 -10.26 -2.98 6.48
CA SER A 37 -10.47 -1.67 7.07
C SER A 37 -9.68 -0.59 6.31
N LEU A 38 -8.39 -0.85 6.08
CA LEU A 38 -7.49 0.07 5.39
C LEU A 38 -7.81 0.23 3.90
N LEU A 39 -8.39 -0.78 3.24
CA LEU A 39 -8.78 -0.69 1.82
C LEU A 39 -9.70 0.51 1.58
N SER A 40 -10.77 0.62 2.37
CA SER A 40 -11.74 1.71 2.26
C SER A 40 -11.17 3.05 2.72
N GLU A 41 -10.20 3.05 3.64
CA GLU A 41 -9.53 4.24 4.14
C GLU A 41 -8.56 4.83 3.11
N ILE A 42 -7.83 3.98 2.41
CA ILE A 42 -6.72 4.40 1.54
C ILE A 42 -7.19 4.59 0.09
N PHE A 43 -8.01 3.68 -0.43
CA PHE A 43 -8.34 3.64 -1.86
C PHE A 43 -9.69 4.25 -2.18
N ALA A 44 -9.81 4.81 -3.39
CA ALA A 44 -11.05 5.40 -3.89
C ALA A 44 -12.09 4.32 -4.22
N SER A 45 -11.63 3.13 -4.57
CA SER A 45 -12.46 1.93 -4.76
C SER A 45 -11.62 0.67 -4.61
N PRO A 46 -12.25 -0.50 -4.38
CA PRO A 46 -11.58 -1.81 -4.44
C PRO A 46 -10.87 -2.07 -5.79
N GLN A 47 -11.37 -1.46 -6.86
CA GLN A 47 -10.87 -1.57 -8.23
C GLN A 47 -9.71 -0.61 -8.54
N ALA A 48 -9.25 0.20 -7.57
CA ALA A 48 -8.08 1.04 -7.75
C ALA A 48 -6.87 0.20 -8.15
N LYS A 49 -6.00 0.76 -8.98
CA LYS A 49 -4.92 -0.01 -9.60
C LYS A 49 -3.70 -0.07 -8.69
N VAL A 50 -3.17 -1.25 -8.41
CA VAL A 50 -1.90 -1.41 -7.69
C VAL A 50 -0.84 -2.02 -8.58
N LYS A 51 0.36 -1.44 -8.58
CA LYS A 51 1.53 -1.92 -9.31
C LYS A 51 2.63 -2.27 -8.32
N THR A 52 3.17 -3.48 -8.41
CA THR A 52 4.34 -3.87 -7.62
C THR A 52 5.59 -3.74 -8.48
N MET A 53 6.60 -3.02 -7.99
CA MET A 53 7.92 -2.93 -8.61
C MET A 53 8.87 -4.01 -8.10
N ASP A 54 9.82 -4.38 -8.95
CA ASP A 54 10.95 -5.23 -8.57
C ASP A 54 11.85 -4.58 -7.50
N SER A 55 12.81 -5.35 -6.97
CA SER A 55 13.76 -4.89 -5.96
C SER A 55 14.66 -3.73 -6.45
N THR A 56 14.81 -3.56 -7.76
CA THR A 56 15.56 -2.45 -8.37
C THR A 56 14.72 -1.17 -8.44
N GLY A 57 13.39 -1.28 -8.42
CA GLY A 57 12.44 -0.18 -8.60
C GLY A 57 12.32 0.29 -10.05
N LYS A 58 12.79 -0.51 -11.02
CA LYS A 58 12.79 -0.13 -12.44
C LYS A 58 11.68 -0.81 -13.24
N THR A 59 11.28 -2.02 -12.84
CA THR A 59 10.31 -2.82 -13.60
C THR A 59 9.06 -3.06 -12.76
N VAL A 60 7.88 -2.90 -13.37
CA VAL A 60 6.62 -3.37 -12.79
C VAL A 60 6.52 -4.88 -13.03
N VAL A 61 6.42 -5.65 -11.95
CA VAL A 61 6.38 -7.12 -11.99
C VAL A 61 4.97 -7.68 -11.76
N SER A 62 4.08 -6.89 -11.15
CA SER A 62 2.66 -7.23 -11.07
C SER A 62 1.79 -5.98 -11.19
N THR A 63 0.56 -6.19 -11.67
CA THR A 63 -0.51 -5.20 -11.64
C THR A 63 -1.78 -5.93 -11.24
N GLU A 64 -2.47 -5.42 -10.23
CA GLU A 64 -3.67 -6.02 -9.66
C GLU A 64 -4.62 -4.94 -9.11
N THR A 65 -5.77 -5.35 -8.60
CA THR A 65 -6.70 -4.43 -7.93
C THR A 65 -6.23 -4.12 -6.50
N ALA A 66 -6.76 -3.06 -5.90
CA ALA A 66 -6.45 -2.74 -4.51
C ALA A 66 -6.96 -3.81 -3.56
N GLU A 67 -8.12 -4.38 -3.82
CA GLU A 67 -8.67 -5.50 -3.04
C GLU A 67 -7.74 -6.72 -3.05
N ASP A 68 -7.34 -7.17 -4.24
CA ASP A 68 -6.43 -8.30 -4.40
C ASP A 68 -5.09 -8.04 -3.71
N PHE A 69 -4.57 -6.82 -3.88
CA PHE A 69 -3.31 -6.40 -3.27
C PHE A 69 -3.37 -6.44 -1.75
N MET A 70 -4.42 -5.88 -1.15
CA MET A 70 -4.56 -5.80 0.31
C MET A 70 -4.72 -7.19 0.92
N LEU A 71 -5.50 -8.07 0.29
CA LEU A 71 -5.63 -9.46 0.70
C LEU A 71 -4.30 -10.21 0.56
N ARG A 72 -3.60 -10.04 -0.56
CA ARG A 72 -2.27 -10.64 -0.77
C ARG A 72 -1.25 -10.15 0.22
N LEU A 73 -1.35 -8.89 0.68
CA LEU A 73 -0.48 -8.33 1.72
C LEU A 73 -0.75 -9.00 3.07
N ALA A 74 -2.02 -9.22 3.42
CA ALA A 74 -2.43 -9.90 4.64
C ALA A 74 -2.02 -11.38 4.70
N THR A 75 -1.99 -12.07 3.56
CA THR A 75 -1.61 -13.50 3.48
C THR A 75 -0.14 -13.71 3.10
N MET A 76 0.63 -12.63 2.95
CA MET A 76 2.03 -12.72 2.54
C MET A 76 2.90 -13.38 3.60
N LYS A 77 3.85 -14.20 3.15
CA LYS A 77 4.92 -14.77 4.00
C LYS A 77 5.64 -13.66 4.78
N PRO A 78 6.06 -13.94 6.03
CA PRO A 78 6.82 -13.01 6.85
C PRO A 78 8.14 -12.60 6.18
N HIS A 79 8.75 -11.51 6.69
CA HIS A 79 10.00 -10.89 6.18
C HIS A 79 9.88 -10.14 4.86
N LYS A 80 8.73 -9.52 4.59
CA LYS A 80 8.60 -8.52 3.52
C LYS A 80 8.26 -7.17 4.10
N LYS A 81 8.69 -6.11 3.42
CA LYS A 81 8.43 -4.73 3.82
C LYS A 81 8.24 -3.84 2.61
N ILE A 82 7.25 -2.95 2.67
CA ILE A 82 7.11 -1.85 1.73
C ILE A 82 8.14 -0.79 2.09
N VAL A 83 9.04 -0.48 1.16
CA VAL A 83 10.16 0.44 1.36
C VAL A 83 10.05 1.70 0.50
N GLY A 84 9.04 1.78 -0.35
CA GLY A 84 8.77 2.95 -1.18
C GLY A 84 7.43 2.86 -1.87
N MET A 85 6.84 4.01 -2.16
CA MET A 85 5.60 4.10 -2.91
C MET A 85 5.52 5.40 -3.72
N SER A 86 4.72 5.35 -4.78
CA SER A 86 4.19 6.51 -5.50
C SER A 86 2.72 6.27 -5.82
N TYR A 87 1.94 7.31 -6.05
CA TYR A 87 0.49 7.14 -6.20
C TYR A 87 -0.13 8.20 -7.13
N LYS A 88 -1.33 7.89 -7.61
CA LYS A 88 -2.30 8.87 -8.12
C LYS A 88 -3.50 8.88 -7.19
N LYS A 89 -4.14 10.05 -7.10
CA LYS A 89 -5.27 10.29 -6.20
C LYS A 89 -6.44 10.92 -6.93
N THR A 90 -7.57 10.95 -6.23
CA THR A 90 -8.76 11.73 -6.60
C THR A 90 -8.45 13.22 -6.71
N ASN A 91 -9.08 13.88 -7.68
CA ASN A 91 -9.05 15.34 -7.84
C ASN A 91 -10.19 15.95 -7.00
N GLY A 92 -10.07 15.92 -5.67
CA GLY A 92 -11.09 16.44 -4.76
C GLY A 92 -10.58 16.55 -3.33
N GLU A 93 -11.40 17.08 -2.43
CA GLU A 93 -11.05 17.28 -1.02
C GLU A 93 -10.81 15.95 -0.28
N ASN A 94 -11.52 14.89 -0.67
CA ASN A 94 -11.33 13.55 -0.13
C ASN A 94 -10.14 12.87 -0.79
N PHE A 95 -8.98 12.94 -0.14
CA PHE A 95 -7.76 12.27 -0.56
C PHE A 95 -7.94 10.74 -0.53
N LYS A 96 -8.05 10.12 -1.72
CA LYS A 96 -8.13 8.67 -1.89
C LYS A 96 -7.30 8.23 -3.09
N LEU A 97 -6.66 7.06 -2.98
CA LEU A 97 -5.79 6.54 -4.04
C LEU A 97 -6.60 5.92 -5.18
N THR A 98 -6.31 6.33 -6.41
CA THR A 98 -6.85 5.71 -7.63
C THR A 98 -5.82 4.79 -8.29
N GLU A 99 -4.53 5.05 -8.05
CA GLU A 99 -3.42 4.19 -8.44
C GLU A 99 -2.34 4.21 -7.36
N LEU A 100 -1.77 3.05 -7.03
CA LEU A 100 -0.65 2.90 -6.13
C LEU A 100 0.46 2.13 -6.84
N THR A 101 1.70 2.58 -6.72
CA THR A 101 2.89 1.82 -7.11
C THR A 101 3.73 1.61 -5.86
N VAL A 102 4.06 0.35 -5.55
CA VAL A 102 4.83 -0.02 -4.34
C VAL A 102 6.13 -0.71 -4.71
N LYS A 103 7.14 -0.52 -3.85
CA LYS A 103 8.38 -1.29 -3.84
C LYS A 103 8.41 -2.16 -2.59
N ILE A 104 8.37 -3.48 -2.78
CA ILE A 104 8.45 -4.46 -1.69
C ILE A 104 9.87 -5.04 -1.67
N LYS A 105 10.49 -5.06 -0.49
CA LYS A 105 11.79 -5.67 -0.24
C LYS A 105 11.61 -6.89 0.66
N GLN A 106 12.37 -7.95 0.40
CA GLN A 106 12.57 -9.03 1.35
C GLN A 106 13.61 -8.60 2.40
N LEU A 107 13.30 -8.81 3.67
CA LEU A 107 14.16 -8.50 4.81
C LEU A 107 15.17 -9.63 5.06
#